data_AF-A0A4P8KQD8-F1
#
_entry.id   AF-A0A4P8KQD8-F1
#
_cell.length_a   1.000
_cell.length_b   1.000
_cell.length_c   1.000
_cell.angle_alpha   90.00
_cell.angle_beta   90.00
_cell.angle_gamma   90.00
#
_symmetry.space_group_name_H-M   'P 1'
#
loop_
_entity.id
_entity.type
_entity.pdbx_description
1 polymer ?
#
loop_
_entity_poly.entity_id
_entity_poly.type
_entity_poly.pdbx_seq_one_letter_code
_entity_poly.pdbx_strand_id
1 'polypeptide(L)'
;MSDRSAPRAWEEDFVRFVWAVAAFVLAALLIGAGIAQRTVFYGPSTQSAEIPAADGAAYTMVDGAVLTSLPGTQTLRVSSSDGVFVAYGRTADMRAWLSDQTYNDVTVGQDGVLNAAVVEPEVSEASAPADAAAEGDESAAAPATTESRDPAQSDLWLAQYSDDRAVSVPLQLPDSMSVLIASDGTKPAPAEASITWNIAQTTPWAGPLMLLGGVALVAGIVLYVLAIRHDRRSRGPRRKAPPPLPETQPIDLAVEPGAKGVISASPSRRSSRRPFLAIPLAVAGALVFTGCSPDAWPDLAPTPTPSGTASIVDSADQQAPAVTEAQAQAILQRISTTVASADEARDANLAATRLDGAALAERNTNYVLRGALADEAALPPIPAEPTQIILPQAFDDWPRTVMAVVQKEGAQGPVSTIMFLTQADQWADYKLSYIGDLLGSVEMPDLAPAYIGASQVPPDSSFLTVAPDKLAEAYADVLNNGKDSTSIGLFDEQTDLFSQNVAANRQERRDKFNETGASTGTIEFAAQAGSQTPLALATLESGAIVAVSVNEVDTVTPNSGDVVIKLTDNPTVQALTGVSESATGVSSTFADQLFFYVPAQGSSEKIRLLGYTSNILEAKVL
;
A
#
# COMPACT_ATOMS: atom_id res chain seq x y z
N MET A 1 -15.61 -86.71 -0.87
CA MET A 1 -15.72 -86.89 -2.33
C MET A 1 -16.35 -85.62 -2.86
N SER A 2 -15.50 -84.70 -3.36
CA SER A 2 -15.88 -83.32 -3.71
C SER A 2 -16.73 -83.29 -4.97
N ASP A 3 -17.95 -82.75 -4.88
CA ASP A 3 -18.78 -82.43 -6.03
C ASP A 3 -18.58 -80.94 -6.34
N ARG A 4 -17.71 -80.63 -7.30
CA ARG A 4 -17.59 -79.28 -7.89
C ARG A 4 -18.52 -79.23 -9.10
N SER A 5 -19.71 -78.70 -8.89
CA SER A 5 -20.59 -78.26 -9.98
C SER A 5 -19.86 -77.16 -10.79
N ALA A 6 -19.52 -77.46 -12.04
CA ALA A 6 -19.08 -76.45 -13.00
C ALA A 6 -20.26 -75.49 -13.31
N PRO A 7 -20.06 -74.16 -13.32
CA PRO A 7 -21.12 -73.22 -13.68
C PRO A 7 -21.53 -73.45 -15.14
N ARG A 8 -22.84 -73.41 -15.39
CA ARG A 8 -23.38 -73.59 -16.74
C ARG A 8 -23.12 -72.30 -17.52
N ALA A 9 -22.61 -72.41 -18.75
CA ALA A 9 -22.20 -71.27 -19.58
C ALA A 9 -23.25 -70.16 -19.79
N TRP A 10 -24.55 -70.43 -19.54
CA TRP A 10 -25.61 -69.41 -19.61
C TRP A 10 -25.71 -68.50 -18.37
N GLU A 11 -25.20 -68.91 -17.21
CA GLU A 11 -25.15 -68.04 -16.01
C GLU A 11 -24.05 -66.97 -16.14
N GLU A 12 -22.93 -67.30 -16.78
CA GLU A 12 -21.83 -66.34 -17.00
C GLU A 12 -22.22 -65.21 -17.96
N ASP A 13 -23.02 -65.52 -18.99
CA ASP A 13 -23.51 -64.52 -19.95
C ASP A 13 -24.53 -63.56 -19.34
N PHE A 14 -25.40 -64.06 -18.46
CA PHE A 14 -26.37 -63.24 -17.72
C PHE A 14 -25.66 -62.30 -16.73
N VAL A 15 -24.70 -62.82 -15.96
CA VAL A 15 -23.93 -62.02 -14.99
C VAL A 15 -23.19 -60.87 -15.67
N ARG A 16 -22.60 -61.11 -16.85
CA ARG A 16 -21.87 -60.07 -17.61
C ARG A 16 -22.79 -58.99 -18.17
N PHE A 17 -24.00 -59.35 -18.61
CA PHE A 17 -24.99 -58.38 -19.07
C PHE A 17 -25.50 -57.50 -17.90
N VAL A 18 -25.73 -58.11 -16.73
CA VAL A 18 -26.11 -57.39 -15.50
C VAL A 18 -25.02 -56.39 -15.08
N TRP A 19 -23.75 -56.77 -15.14
CA TRP A 19 -22.63 -55.85 -14.86
C TRP A 19 -22.54 -54.70 -15.86
N ALA A 20 -22.81 -54.95 -17.16
CA ALA A 20 -22.84 -53.89 -18.16
C ALA A 20 -23.98 -52.88 -17.88
N VAL A 21 -25.18 -53.37 -17.56
CA VAL A 21 -26.32 -52.51 -17.19
C VAL A 21 -26.03 -51.73 -15.91
N ALA A 22 -25.46 -52.37 -14.89
CA ALA A 22 -25.06 -51.69 -13.66
C ALA A 22 -24.02 -50.58 -13.90
N ALA A 23 -23.04 -50.81 -14.79
CA ALA A 23 -22.05 -49.81 -15.17
C ALA A 23 -22.68 -48.61 -15.91
N PHE A 24 -23.68 -48.83 -16.78
CA PHE A 24 -24.42 -47.74 -17.43
C PHE A 24 -25.24 -46.91 -16.44
N VAL A 25 -25.89 -47.55 -15.47
CA VAL A 25 -26.66 -46.85 -14.43
C VAL A 25 -25.72 -46.03 -13.54
N LEU A 26 -24.58 -46.60 -13.12
CA LEU A 26 -23.56 -45.88 -12.35
C LEU A 26 -23.02 -44.67 -13.13
N ALA A 27 -22.70 -44.85 -14.41
CA ALA A 27 -22.24 -43.78 -15.27
C ALA A 27 -23.26 -42.64 -15.39
N ALA A 28 -24.54 -42.96 -15.58
CA ALA A 28 -25.61 -41.98 -15.64
C ALA A 28 -25.77 -41.21 -14.32
N LEU A 29 -25.66 -41.89 -13.18
CA LEU A 29 -25.73 -41.25 -11.85
C LEU A 29 -24.53 -40.32 -11.60
N LEU A 30 -23.31 -40.73 -11.97
CA LEU A 30 -22.10 -39.93 -11.77
C LEU A 30 -22.05 -38.70 -12.68
N ILE A 31 -22.41 -38.87 -13.96
CA ILE A 31 -22.51 -37.75 -14.92
C ILE A 31 -23.65 -36.82 -14.48
N GLY A 32 -24.80 -37.38 -14.09
CA GLY A 32 -25.92 -36.62 -13.56
C GLY A 32 -25.55 -35.82 -12.32
N ALA A 33 -24.80 -36.40 -11.38
CA ALA A 33 -24.32 -35.73 -10.18
C ALA A 33 -23.33 -34.59 -10.50
N GLY A 34 -22.40 -34.81 -11.43
CA GLY A 34 -21.47 -33.76 -11.89
C GLY A 34 -22.17 -32.60 -12.60
N ILE A 35 -23.19 -32.89 -13.43
CA ILE A 35 -24.03 -31.86 -14.07
C ILE A 35 -24.88 -31.14 -13.03
N ALA A 36 -25.47 -31.85 -12.07
CA ALA A 36 -26.29 -31.27 -11.01
C ALA A 36 -25.50 -30.26 -10.16
N GLN A 37 -24.23 -30.55 -9.85
CA GLN A 37 -23.34 -29.62 -9.14
C GLN A 37 -23.12 -28.31 -9.91
N ARG A 38 -23.13 -28.34 -11.24
CA ARG A 38 -22.95 -27.15 -12.10
C ARG A 38 -24.24 -26.43 -12.48
N THR A 39 -25.41 -26.99 -12.16
CA THR A 39 -26.69 -26.47 -12.65
C THR A 39 -27.69 -26.21 -11.54
N VAL A 40 -27.94 -27.21 -10.69
CA VAL A 40 -28.96 -27.14 -9.63
C VAL A 40 -28.37 -26.66 -8.31
N PHE A 41 -27.11 -27.02 -8.03
CA PHE A 41 -26.38 -26.60 -6.82
C PHE A 41 -25.42 -25.42 -7.06
N TYR A 42 -25.56 -24.73 -8.19
CA TYR A 42 -24.76 -23.54 -8.48
C TYR A 42 -25.33 -22.38 -7.66
N GLY A 43 -24.62 -21.98 -6.60
CA GLY A 43 -24.99 -20.83 -5.77
C GLY A 43 -24.94 -19.52 -6.57
N PRO A 44 -25.50 -18.43 -6.02
CA PRO A 44 -25.40 -17.12 -6.66
C PRO A 44 -23.92 -16.72 -6.81
N SER A 45 -23.54 -16.24 -8.00
CA SER A 45 -22.16 -15.78 -8.27
C SER A 45 -21.85 -14.43 -7.62
N THR A 46 -22.89 -13.73 -7.17
CA THR A 46 -22.78 -12.47 -6.45
C THR A 46 -23.71 -12.50 -5.26
N GLN A 47 -23.23 -11.99 -4.13
CA GLN A 47 -24.06 -11.71 -2.98
C GLN A 47 -24.05 -10.20 -2.78
N SER A 48 -25.21 -9.60 -2.54
CA SER A 48 -25.31 -8.17 -2.27
C SER A 48 -25.95 -7.97 -0.90
N ALA A 49 -25.45 -7.01 -0.15
CA ALA A 49 -26.05 -6.53 1.09
C ALA A 49 -26.27 -5.03 0.99
N GLU A 50 -27.45 -4.59 1.43
CA GLU A 50 -27.76 -3.18 1.60
C GLU A 50 -27.20 -2.70 2.93
N ILE A 51 -26.52 -1.56 2.91
CA ILE A 51 -26.02 -0.90 4.12
C ILE A 51 -27.22 -0.21 4.77
N PRO A 52 -27.48 -0.42 6.07
CA PRO A 52 -28.56 0.27 6.76
C PRO A 52 -28.38 1.79 6.67
N ALA A 53 -29.48 2.50 6.38
CA ALA A 53 -29.45 3.95 6.23
C ALA A 53 -28.97 4.64 7.52
N ALA A 54 -28.29 5.78 7.36
CA ALA A 54 -27.95 6.64 8.49
C ALA A 54 -29.23 7.28 9.06
N ASP A 55 -29.50 7.07 10.34
CA ASP A 55 -30.61 7.70 11.08
C ASP A 55 -30.36 9.21 11.31
N GLY A 56 -30.15 9.97 10.23
CA GLY A 56 -29.87 11.40 10.24
C GLY A 56 -28.41 11.79 10.50
N ALA A 57 -27.51 10.84 10.78
CA ALA A 57 -26.08 11.10 10.94
C ALA A 57 -25.43 11.52 9.60
N ALA A 58 -24.49 12.48 9.67
CA ALA A 58 -23.80 12.99 8.48
C ALA A 58 -22.76 12.01 7.90
N TYR A 59 -22.33 11.04 8.70
CA TYR A 59 -21.30 10.06 8.35
C TYR A 59 -21.78 8.63 8.60
N THR A 60 -21.43 7.73 7.69
CA THR A 60 -21.55 6.28 7.86
C THR A 60 -20.19 5.62 7.69
N MET A 61 -19.71 4.92 8.70
CA MET A 61 -18.49 4.14 8.66
C MET A 61 -18.85 2.66 8.48
N VAL A 62 -18.25 2.02 7.48
CA VAL A 62 -18.39 0.58 7.24
C VAL A 62 -17.09 -0.10 7.66
N ASP A 63 -17.19 -0.95 8.68
CA ASP A 63 -16.04 -1.67 9.23
C ASP A 63 -15.46 -2.68 8.21
N GLY A 64 -14.14 -2.86 8.21
CA GLY A 64 -13.44 -3.84 7.38
C GLY A 64 -13.93 -5.28 7.58
N ALA A 65 -14.45 -5.62 8.77
CA ALA A 65 -15.10 -6.90 9.04
C ALA A 65 -16.35 -7.13 8.19
N VAL A 66 -17.09 -6.07 7.84
CA VAL A 66 -18.21 -6.14 6.90
C VAL A 66 -17.72 -6.49 5.50
N LEU A 67 -16.67 -5.81 5.05
CA LEU A 67 -16.08 -6.01 3.73
C LEU A 67 -15.52 -7.43 3.57
N THR A 68 -14.87 -7.94 4.62
CA THR A 68 -14.22 -9.26 4.63
C THR A 68 -15.13 -10.41 5.07
N SER A 69 -16.41 -10.14 5.37
CA SER A 69 -17.39 -11.15 5.79
C SER A 69 -17.59 -12.29 4.77
N LEU A 70 -17.38 -12.00 3.48
CA LEU A 70 -17.49 -12.96 2.38
C LEU A 70 -16.22 -12.95 1.53
N PRO A 71 -15.76 -14.12 1.05
CA PRO A 71 -14.59 -14.20 0.18
C PRO A 71 -14.90 -13.63 -1.21
N GLY A 72 -13.97 -12.84 -1.75
CA GLY A 72 -14.08 -12.28 -3.10
C GLY A 72 -13.72 -10.80 -3.16
N THR A 73 -13.70 -10.24 -4.37
CA THR A 73 -13.59 -8.79 -4.55
C THR A 73 -14.93 -8.14 -4.21
N GLN A 74 -14.88 -7.02 -3.49
CA GLN A 74 -16.06 -6.25 -3.13
C GLN A 74 -16.28 -5.14 -4.15
N THR A 75 -17.51 -4.74 -4.39
CA THR A 75 -17.85 -3.52 -5.10
C THR A 75 -18.82 -2.74 -4.23
N LEU A 76 -18.38 -1.56 -3.79
CA LEU A 76 -19.24 -0.62 -3.06
C LEU A 76 -19.91 0.30 -4.06
N ARG A 77 -21.23 0.41 -3.96
CA ARG A 77 -22.04 1.33 -4.75
C ARG A 77 -22.88 2.21 -3.83
N VAL A 78 -22.71 3.52 -3.97
CA VAL A 78 -23.43 4.53 -3.20
C VAL A 78 -24.11 5.50 -4.16
N SER A 79 -25.37 5.82 -3.95
CA SER A 79 -26.15 6.81 -4.70
C SER A 79 -26.81 7.84 -3.78
N SER A 80 -26.85 9.09 -4.24
CA SER A 80 -27.50 10.20 -3.54
C SER A 80 -27.93 11.30 -4.51
N SER A 81 -28.94 12.07 -4.13
CA SER A 81 -29.30 13.32 -4.81
C SER A 81 -28.44 14.52 -4.40
N ASP A 82 -27.75 14.41 -3.26
CA ASP A 82 -27.12 15.52 -2.56
C ASP A 82 -25.58 15.49 -2.61
N GLY A 83 -25.03 14.70 -3.55
CA GLY A 83 -23.61 14.41 -3.64
C GLY A 83 -23.22 13.15 -2.84
N VAL A 84 -22.17 12.48 -3.30
CA VAL A 84 -21.62 11.28 -2.69
C VAL A 84 -20.12 11.45 -2.51
N PHE A 85 -19.65 11.21 -1.30
CA PHE A 85 -18.24 11.10 -0.93
C PHE A 85 -17.97 9.72 -0.32
N VAL A 86 -16.94 9.06 -0.82
CA VAL A 86 -16.48 7.76 -0.32
C VAL A 86 -14.96 7.82 -0.15
N ALA A 87 -14.47 7.54 1.05
CA ALA A 87 -13.04 7.42 1.31
C ALA A 87 -12.75 6.12 2.06
N TYR A 88 -11.53 5.59 1.94
CA TYR A 88 -11.08 4.48 2.77
C TYR A 88 -9.71 4.75 3.39
N GLY A 89 -9.47 4.14 4.53
CA GLY A 89 -8.31 4.41 5.39
C GLY A 89 -8.24 3.42 6.54
N ARG A 90 -7.24 3.57 7.41
CA ARG A 90 -7.12 2.72 8.61
C ARG A 90 -8.32 2.98 9.52
N THR A 91 -8.88 1.92 10.08
CA THR A 91 -10.05 2.01 10.97
C THR A 91 -9.77 2.91 12.18
N ALA A 92 -8.56 2.84 12.74
CA ALA A 92 -8.14 3.71 13.85
C ALA A 92 -8.13 5.21 13.46
N ASP A 93 -7.58 5.54 12.29
CA ASP A 93 -7.53 6.92 11.79
C ASP A 93 -8.94 7.47 11.51
N MET A 94 -9.83 6.66 10.95
CA MET A 94 -11.22 7.04 10.70
C MET A 94 -11.98 7.31 12.00
N ARG A 95 -11.85 6.43 13.00
CA ARG A 95 -12.48 6.62 14.31
C ARG A 95 -11.95 7.86 15.00
N ALA A 96 -10.64 8.12 14.92
CA ALA A 96 -10.06 9.33 15.48
C ALA A 96 -10.57 10.58 14.76
N TRP A 97 -10.63 10.60 13.43
CA TRP A 97 -11.18 11.72 12.66
C TRP A 97 -12.66 11.99 13.00
N LEU A 98 -13.44 10.94 13.26
CA LEU A 98 -14.86 11.02 13.67
C LEU A 98 -15.07 11.23 15.18
N SER A 99 -14.01 11.38 15.98
CA SER A 99 -14.10 11.36 17.46
C SER A 99 -15.03 12.40 18.08
N ASP A 100 -15.29 13.51 17.39
CA ASP A 100 -16.21 14.57 17.84
C ASP A 100 -17.51 14.65 17.02
N GLN A 101 -17.76 13.69 16.13
CA GLN A 101 -18.96 13.64 15.30
C GLN A 101 -19.83 12.44 15.69
N THR A 102 -21.15 12.61 15.57
CA THR A 102 -22.06 11.47 15.61
C THR A 102 -22.04 10.77 14.25
N TYR A 103 -21.74 9.48 14.23
CA TYR A 103 -21.69 8.69 13.01
C TYR A 103 -22.38 7.34 13.15
N ASN A 104 -22.79 6.76 12.02
CA ASN A 104 -23.35 5.42 11.96
C ASN A 104 -22.24 4.39 11.74
N ASP A 105 -22.02 3.49 12.70
CA ASP A 105 -21.05 2.40 12.61
C ASP A 105 -21.74 1.13 12.11
N VAL A 106 -21.33 0.65 10.95
CA VAL A 106 -21.89 -0.54 10.30
C VAL A 106 -20.97 -1.72 10.55
N THR A 107 -21.48 -2.69 11.30
CA THR A 107 -20.75 -3.89 11.73
C THR A 107 -21.50 -5.17 11.35
N VAL A 108 -20.83 -6.32 11.43
CA VAL A 108 -21.44 -7.64 11.18
C VAL A 108 -21.92 -8.24 12.50
N GLY A 109 -23.22 -8.55 12.58
CA GLY A 109 -23.80 -9.29 13.70
C GLY A 109 -23.34 -10.74 13.77
N GLN A 110 -23.56 -11.38 14.93
CA GLN A 110 -23.23 -12.81 15.13
C GLN A 110 -24.02 -13.75 14.20
N ASP A 111 -25.13 -13.28 13.64
CA ASP A 111 -25.99 -13.94 12.68
C ASP A 111 -25.58 -13.70 11.21
N GLY A 112 -24.53 -12.91 10.97
CA GLY A 112 -24.06 -12.52 9.63
C GLY A 112 -24.91 -11.43 8.97
N VAL A 113 -25.81 -10.79 9.73
CA VAL A 113 -26.61 -9.65 9.26
C VAL A 113 -25.87 -8.34 9.57
N LEU A 114 -25.98 -7.36 8.67
CA LEU A 114 -25.39 -6.04 8.90
C LEU A 114 -26.21 -5.28 9.93
N ASN A 115 -25.54 -4.79 10.97
CA ASN A 115 -26.13 -3.95 12.00
C ASN A 115 -25.52 -2.55 11.91
N ALA A 116 -26.37 -1.55 12.11
CA ALA A 116 -25.98 -0.16 12.25
C ALA A 116 -26.15 0.27 13.70
N ALA A 117 -25.11 0.86 14.27
CA ALA A 117 -25.13 1.45 15.60
C ALA A 117 -24.71 2.92 15.51
N VAL A 118 -25.52 3.82 16.06
CA VAL A 118 -25.15 5.22 16.16
C VAL A 118 -24.12 5.37 17.27
N VAL A 119 -22.95 5.88 16.92
CA VAL A 119 -21.87 6.23 17.86
C VAL A 119 -21.94 7.74 18.09
N GLU A 120 -22.15 8.12 19.34
CA GLU A 120 -22.10 9.51 19.78
C GLU A 120 -20.69 9.87 20.27
N PRO A 121 -20.25 11.12 20.08
CA PRO A 121 -18.91 11.53 20.51
C PRO A 121 -18.77 11.41 22.03
N GLU A 122 -17.63 10.88 22.48
CA GLU A 122 -17.30 10.90 23.91
C GLU A 122 -17.02 12.35 24.33
N VAL A 123 -17.95 12.94 25.10
CA VAL A 123 -17.72 14.25 25.71
C VAL A 123 -16.65 14.08 26.79
N SER A 124 -15.39 14.32 26.43
CA SER A 124 -14.31 14.37 27.40
C SER A 124 -14.50 15.59 28.31
N GLU A 125 -14.83 15.37 29.59
CA GLU A 125 -14.86 16.40 30.63
C GLU A 125 -13.45 16.95 30.96
N ALA A 126 -12.39 16.48 30.31
CA ALA A 126 -11.01 16.83 30.61
C ALA A 126 -10.50 18.03 29.79
N SER A 127 -11.14 19.20 29.92
CA SER A 127 -10.54 20.51 29.59
C SER A 127 -11.37 21.66 30.20
N ALA A 128 -11.65 21.59 31.50
CA ALA A 128 -11.92 22.81 32.27
C ALA A 128 -10.58 23.41 32.71
N PRO A 129 -10.23 24.66 32.34
CA PRO A 129 -9.09 25.34 32.93
C PRO A 129 -9.37 25.48 34.44
N ALA A 130 -8.54 24.85 35.26
CA ALA A 130 -8.56 25.03 36.70
C ALA A 130 -7.96 26.40 37.06
N ASP A 131 -8.70 27.48 36.81
CA ASP A 131 -8.52 28.76 37.51
C ASP A 131 -9.71 29.71 37.26
N ALA A 132 -10.75 29.56 38.08
CA ALA A 132 -11.67 30.64 38.46
C ALA A 132 -12.62 30.14 39.56
N ALA A 133 -12.15 30.15 40.80
CA ALA A 133 -13.06 30.13 41.95
C ALA A 133 -13.73 31.52 42.06
N ALA A 134 -14.95 31.65 41.55
CA ALA A 134 -15.86 32.72 41.91
C ALA A 134 -17.31 32.19 41.89
N GLU A 135 -18.00 32.43 43.00
CA GLU A 135 -19.35 31.93 43.31
C GLU A 135 -20.42 32.44 42.33
N GLY A 136 -21.33 31.54 41.94
CA GLY A 136 -22.74 31.83 41.67
C GLY A 136 -23.12 32.32 40.27
N ASP A 137 -23.50 31.38 39.39
CA ASP A 137 -24.85 31.36 38.76
C ASP A 137 -25.05 30.01 38.05
N GLU A 138 -26.21 29.36 38.25
CA GLU A 138 -26.64 28.21 37.44
C GLU A 138 -26.99 28.69 36.02
N SER A 139 -25.98 28.87 35.18
CA SER A 139 -26.17 28.95 33.74
C SER A 139 -25.85 27.59 33.14
N ALA A 140 -26.88 26.86 32.74
CA ALA A 140 -26.77 25.65 31.93
C ALA A 140 -25.80 25.93 30.77
N ALA A 141 -24.65 25.26 30.79
CA ALA A 141 -23.71 25.28 29.68
C ALA A 141 -24.44 24.74 28.46
N ALA A 142 -24.63 25.60 27.45
CA ALA A 142 -25.05 25.16 26.14
C ALA A 142 -24.04 24.11 25.64
N PRO A 143 -24.47 22.97 25.08
CA PRO A 143 -23.54 22.01 24.50
C PRO A 143 -22.72 22.74 23.43
N ALA A 144 -21.40 22.54 23.46
CA ALA A 144 -20.52 22.99 22.39
C ALA A 144 -21.11 22.49 21.07
N THR A 145 -21.46 23.41 20.17
CA THR A 145 -21.89 23.06 18.82
C THR A 145 -20.70 22.38 18.14
N THR A 146 -20.80 21.07 17.93
CA THR A 146 -19.86 20.32 17.09
C THR A 146 -19.89 20.91 15.69
N GLU A 147 -18.79 21.54 15.28
CA GLU A 147 -18.66 22.02 13.90
C GLU A 147 -18.60 20.79 12.98
N SER A 148 -19.54 20.73 12.05
CA SER A 148 -19.53 19.74 10.98
C SER A 148 -18.30 19.95 10.09
N ARG A 149 -17.59 18.88 9.74
CA ARG A 149 -16.36 18.92 8.94
C ARG A 149 -16.51 18.29 7.57
N ASP A 150 -16.04 18.98 6.53
CA ASP A 150 -15.94 18.38 5.21
C ASP A 150 -14.87 17.27 5.24
N PRO A 151 -15.21 16.00 4.90
CA PRO A 151 -14.24 14.91 4.85
C PRO A 151 -13.32 14.99 3.61
N ALA A 152 -13.58 15.86 2.64
CA ALA A 152 -12.78 15.92 1.43
C ALA A 152 -11.34 16.38 1.68
N GLN A 153 -10.41 15.83 0.89
CA GLN A 153 -8.98 16.21 0.83
C GLN A 153 -8.16 15.93 2.10
N SER A 154 -8.71 15.24 3.10
CA SER A 154 -7.93 14.84 4.27
C SER A 154 -6.75 13.96 3.87
N ASP A 155 -5.59 14.25 4.46
CA ASP A 155 -4.39 13.43 4.29
C ASP A 155 -4.48 12.05 4.96
N LEU A 156 -5.47 11.78 5.81
CA LEU A 156 -5.68 10.47 6.45
C LEU A 156 -6.23 9.41 5.48
N TRP A 157 -6.86 9.83 4.39
CA TRP A 157 -7.45 8.90 3.42
C TRP A 157 -6.41 8.30 2.50
N LEU A 158 -6.45 6.99 2.31
CA LEU A 158 -5.61 6.29 1.34
C LEU A 158 -6.10 6.56 -0.09
N ALA A 159 -7.42 6.60 -0.27
CA ALA A 159 -8.03 7.15 -1.47
C ALA A 159 -9.42 7.71 -1.13
N GLN A 160 -9.86 8.64 -1.97
CA GLN A 160 -11.16 9.28 -1.89
C GLN A 160 -11.79 9.37 -3.28
N TYR A 161 -13.11 9.29 -3.32
CA TYR A 161 -13.94 9.34 -4.52
C TYR A 161 -15.13 10.25 -4.23
N SER A 162 -15.42 11.17 -5.14
CA SER A 162 -16.60 12.03 -5.04
C SER A 162 -17.28 12.13 -6.40
N ASP A 163 -18.62 12.14 -6.38
CA ASP A 163 -19.48 12.34 -7.55
C ASP A 163 -20.80 12.95 -7.10
N ASP A 164 -21.45 13.73 -7.97
CA ASP A 164 -22.72 14.41 -7.66
C ASP A 164 -23.90 13.44 -7.49
N ARG A 165 -23.83 12.24 -8.09
CA ARG A 165 -24.96 11.27 -8.10
C ARG A 165 -24.61 9.91 -7.55
N ALA A 166 -23.50 9.33 -7.99
CA ALA A 166 -23.18 7.96 -7.62
C ALA A 166 -21.69 7.63 -7.74
N VAL A 167 -21.21 6.87 -6.76
CA VAL A 167 -19.85 6.34 -6.73
C VAL A 167 -19.93 4.82 -6.74
N SER A 168 -19.12 4.19 -7.59
CA SER A 168 -18.99 2.73 -7.68
C SER A 168 -17.52 2.36 -7.69
N VAL A 169 -17.03 1.77 -6.60
CA VAL A 169 -15.59 1.50 -6.40
C VAL A 169 -15.39 0.01 -6.13
N PRO A 170 -14.53 -0.67 -6.91
CA PRO A 170 -14.07 -2.00 -6.56
C PRO A 170 -13.09 -1.90 -5.38
N LEU A 171 -13.36 -2.66 -4.32
CA LEU A 171 -12.58 -2.67 -3.08
C LEU A 171 -12.03 -4.06 -2.80
N GLN A 172 -10.83 -4.09 -2.25
CA GLN A 172 -10.21 -5.26 -1.67
C GLN A 172 -9.42 -4.80 -0.44
N LEU A 173 -10.15 -4.55 0.65
CA LEU A 173 -9.59 -4.01 1.88
C LEU A 173 -9.43 -5.11 2.93
N PRO A 174 -8.34 -5.08 3.74
CA PRO A 174 -8.23 -5.91 4.94
C PRO A 174 -9.21 -5.45 6.02
N ASP A 175 -9.33 -6.23 7.09
CA ASP A 175 -10.15 -5.92 8.27
C ASP A 175 -9.67 -4.68 9.04
N SER A 176 -8.39 -4.35 8.97
CA SER A 176 -7.80 -3.15 9.57
C SER A 176 -8.16 -1.83 8.88
N MET A 177 -8.88 -1.88 7.75
CA MET A 177 -9.31 -0.70 6.99
C MET A 177 -10.82 -0.61 6.93
N SER A 178 -11.33 0.61 7.05
CA SER A 178 -12.76 0.92 6.97
C SER A 178 -13.04 1.87 5.82
N VAL A 179 -14.33 1.98 5.47
CA VAL A 179 -14.82 2.90 4.45
C VAL A 179 -15.72 3.94 5.09
N LEU A 180 -15.46 5.22 4.80
CA LEU A 180 -16.29 6.34 5.19
C LEU A 180 -17.19 6.74 4.02
N ILE A 181 -18.49 6.84 4.28
CA ILE A 181 -19.50 7.31 3.34
C ILE A 181 -20.11 8.60 3.91
N ALA A 182 -20.07 9.66 3.13
CA ALA A 182 -20.60 10.97 3.49
C ALA A 182 -21.13 11.70 2.24
N SER A 183 -21.67 12.90 2.45
CA SER A 183 -21.93 13.87 1.38
C SER A 183 -20.91 15.01 1.49
N ASP A 184 -21.27 16.10 2.17
CA ASP A 184 -20.41 17.26 2.48
C ASP A 184 -20.03 17.35 3.97
N GLY A 185 -20.48 16.37 4.78
CA GLY A 185 -20.33 16.34 6.23
C GLY A 185 -21.38 17.14 7.00
N THR A 186 -22.20 17.96 6.34
CA THR A 186 -23.29 18.75 6.96
C THR A 186 -24.65 18.10 6.75
N LYS A 187 -24.86 17.47 5.59
CA LYS A 187 -26.07 16.74 5.23
C LYS A 187 -26.01 15.30 5.72
N PRO A 188 -27.16 14.63 5.89
CA PRO A 188 -27.18 13.21 6.23
C PRO A 188 -26.40 12.38 5.20
N ALA A 189 -25.77 11.31 5.66
CA ALA A 189 -25.07 10.39 4.78
C ALA A 189 -26.04 9.76 3.75
N PRO A 190 -25.57 9.46 2.53
CA PRO A 190 -26.36 8.76 1.52
C PRO A 190 -27.10 7.52 2.05
N ALA A 191 -28.42 7.47 1.88
CA ALA A 191 -29.25 6.37 2.37
C ALA A 191 -29.22 5.13 1.45
N GLU A 192 -28.84 5.30 0.17
CA GLU A 192 -28.73 4.20 -0.79
C GLU A 192 -27.26 3.78 -0.92
N ALA A 193 -26.85 2.79 -0.12
CA ALA A 193 -25.53 2.20 -0.20
C ALA A 193 -25.62 0.67 -0.19
N SER A 194 -24.85 0.01 -1.06
CA SER A 194 -24.84 -1.44 -1.20
C SER A 194 -23.45 -1.97 -1.47
N ILE A 195 -23.15 -3.14 -0.91
CA ILE A 195 -21.90 -3.86 -1.12
C ILE A 195 -22.23 -5.15 -1.85
N THR A 196 -21.51 -5.40 -2.95
CA THR A 196 -21.62 -6.64 -3.72
C THR A 196 -20.30 -7.41 -3.67
N TRP A 197 -20.35 -8.68 -3.25
CA TRP A 197 -19.21 -9.60 -3.28
C TRP A 197 -19.29 -10.51 -4.49
N ASN A 198 -18.18 -10.63 -5.21
CA ASN A 198 -18.05 -11.60 -6.29
C ASN A 198 -17.44 -12.91 -5.76
N ILE A 199 -18.28 -13.94 -5.61
CA ILE A 199 -17.89 -15.20 -4.98
C ILE A 199 -17.36 -16.14 -6.06
N ALA A 200 -16.08 -16.51 -5.96
CA ALA A 200 -15.47 -17.50 -6.85
C ALA A 200 -16.09 -18.88 -6.63
N GLN A 201 -16.87 -19.35 -7.61
CA GLN A 201 -17.53 -20.65 -7.54
C GLN A 201 -16.57 -21.74 -8.02
N THR A 202 -16.07 -22.57 -7.10
CA THR A 202 -15.32 -23.78 -7.47
C THR A 202 -16.24 -24.99 -7.39
N THR A 203 -16.19 -25.85 -8.42
CA THR A 203 -16.93 -27.13 -8.43
C THR A 203 -15.94 -28.29 -8.45
N PRO A 204 -15.16 -28.51 -7.37
CA PRO A 204 -14.00 -29.39 -7.38
C PRO A 204 -14.36 -30.86 -7.66
N TRP A 205 -15.60 -31.27 -7.41
CA TRP A 205 -16.08 -32.63 -7.65
C TRP A 205 -16.73 -32.83 -9.02
N ALA A 206 -17.11 -31.76 -9.73
CA ALA A 206 -17.86 -31.87 -10.97
C ALA A 206 -17.03 -32.57 -12.06
N GLY A 207 -15.76 -32.18 -12.22
CA GLY A 207 -14.81 -32.77 -13.16
C GLY A 207 -14.48 -34.24 -12.85
N PRO A 208 -14.05 -34.59 -11.62
CA PRO A 208 -13.83 -35.98 -11.23
C PRO A 208 -15.06 -36.87 -11.40
N LEU A 209 -16.26 -36.41 -11.02
CA LEU A 209 -17.50 -37.18 -11.17
C LEU A 209 -17.86 -37.39 -12.65
N MET A 210 -17.73 -36.36 -13.48
CA MET A 210 -17.96 -36.48 -14.92
C MET A 210 -16.93 -37.39 -15.60
N LEU A 211 -15.65 -37.30 -15.21
CA LEU A 211 -14.59 -38.17 -15.74
C LEU A 211 -14.82 -39.62 -15.31
N LEU A 212 -15.09 -39.88 -14.04
CA LEU A 212 -15.33 -41.22 -13.52
C LEU A 212 -16.59 -41.83 -14.16
N GLY A 213 -17.65 -41.03 -14.35
CA GLY A 213 -18.83 -41.41 -15.09
C GLY A 213 -18.54 -41.74 -16.56
N GLY A 214 -17.70 -40.95 -17.23
CA GLY A 214 -17.24 -41.21 -18.59
C GLY A 214 -16.44 -42.52 -18.71
N VAL A 215 -15.54 -42.78 -17.77
CA VAL A 215 -14.77 -44.04 -17.71
C VAL A 215 -15.71 -45.23 -17.48
N ALA A 216 -16.67 -45.11 -16.56
CA ALA A 216 -17.67 -46.13 -16.29
C ALA A 216 -18.54 -46.43 -17.53
N LEU A 217 -18.90 -45.40 -18.31
CA LEU A 217 -19.65 -45.54 -19.55
C LEU A 217 -18.84 -46.31 -20.61
N VAL A 218 -17.56 -45.98 -20.80
CA VAL A 218 -16.67 -46.70 -21.72
C VAL A 218 -16.49 -48.15 -21.29
N ALA A 219 -16.28 -48.41 -19.99
CA ALA A 219 -16.18 -49.76 -19.46
C ALA A 219 -17.47 -50.57 -19.69
N GLY A 220 -18.64 -49.96 -19.50
CA GLY A 220 -19.94 -50.54 -19.81
C GLY A 220 -20.08 -50.92 -21.29
N ILE A 221 -19.67 -50.03 -22.21
CA ILE A 221 -19.66 -50.31 -23.66
C ILE A 221 -18.74 -51.48 -24.00
N VAL A 222 -17.53 -51.53 -23.42
CA VAL A 222 -16.57 -52.62 -23.66
C VAL A 222 -17.14 -53.96 -23.19
N LEU A 223 -17.72 -54.01 -21.98
CA LEU A 223 -18.37 -55.21 -21.46
C LEU A 223 -19.55 -55.64 -22.33
N TYR A 224 -20.35 -54.70 -22.81
CA TYR A 224 -21.46 -54.96 -23.73
C TYR A 224 -21.00 -55.55 -25.07
N VAL A 225 -19.95 -54.98 -25.68
CA VAL A 225 -19.38 -55.49 -26.94
C VAL A 225 -18.74 -56.87 -26.74
N LEU A 226 -18.05 -57.10 -25.62
CA LEU A 226 -17.49 -58.41 -25.28
C LEU A 226 -18.58 -59.46 -25.07
N ALA A 227 -19.68 -59.10 -24.40
CA ALA A 227 -20.83 -59.97 -24.22
C ALA A 227 -21.43 -60.38 -25.58
N ILE A 228 -21.64 -59.44 -26.50
CA ILE A 228 -22.14 -59.74 -27.86
C ILE A 228 -21.15 -60.60 -28.64
N ARG A 229 -19.85 -60.31 -28.55
CA ARG A 229 -18.82 -61.06 -29.28
C ARG A 229 -18.66 -62.48 -28.76
N HIS A 230 -18.86 -62.70 -27.47
CA HIS A 230 -18.90 -64.03 -26.87
C HIS A 230 -20.15 -64.80 -27.33
N ASP A 231 -21.34 -64.19 -27.25
CA ASP A 231 -22.59 -64.79 -27.73
C ASP A 231 -22.57 -65.14 -29.23
N ARG A 232 -21.87 -64.35 -30.04
CA ARG A 232 -21.65 -64.66 -31.47
C ARG A 232 -20.62 -65.78 -31.70
N ARG A 233 -19.68 -66.01 -30.77
CA ARG A 233 -18.67 -67.08 -30.86
C ARG A 233 -19.15 -68.41 -30.27
N SER A 234 -20.03 -68.37 -29.27
CA SER A 234 -20.66 -69.57 -28.69
C SER A 234 -21.69 -70.19 -29.65
N ARG A 235 -22.23 -69.41 -30.60
CA ARG A 235 -23.00 -69.92 -31.74
C ARG A 235 -22.09 -70.35 -32.90
N GLY A 236 -21.35 -71.44 -32.72
CA GLY A 236 -20.59 -72.09 -33.80
C GLY A 236 -21.46 -72.63 -34.94
N PRO A 237 -20.92 -72.89 -36.16
CA PRO A 237 -21.70 -73.27 -37.32
C PRO A 237 -22.34 -74.66 -37.12
N ARG A 238 -23.68 -74.70 -37.02
CA ARG A 238 -24.46 -75.94 -37.02
C ARG A 238 -24.36 -76.60 -38.39
N ARG A 239 -23.46 -77.57 -38.55
CA ARG A 239 -23.49 -78.51 -39.69
C ARG A 239 -24.70 -79.42 -39.52
N LYS A 240 -25.68 -79.35 -40.43
CA LYS A 240 -26.68 -80.40 -40.61
C LYS A 240 -25.93 -81.68 -41.03
N ALA A 241 -26.12 -82.78 -40.31
CA ALA A 241 -25.62 -84.09 -40.73
C ALA A 241 -26.41 -84.57 -41.97
N PRO A 242 -25.77 -85.14 -43.01
CA PRO A 242 -26.48 -85.80 -44.09
C PRO A 242 -27.02 -87.18 -43.63
N PRO A 243 -28.18 -87.63 -44.15
CA PRO A 243 -28.82 -88.89 -43.79
C PRO A 243 -28.12 -90.14 -44.38
N PRO A 244 -28.34 -91.35 -43.81
CA PRO A 244 -27.58 -92.56 -44.16
C PRO A 244 -28.00 -93.19 -45.49
N LEU A 245 -27.00 -93.70 -46.24
CA LEU A 245 -27.16 -94.46 -47.48
C LEU A 245 -27.34 -95.98 -47.19
N PRO A 246 -28.25 -96.68 -47.88
CA PRO A 246 -28.31 -98.15 -47.91
C PRO A 246 -27.44 -98.77 -49.03
N GLU A 247 -27.12 -100.06 -48.85
CA GLU A 247 -26.15 -100.87 -49.60
C GLU A 247 -26.59 -101.30 -51.02
N THR A 248 -25.60 -101.22 -51.94
CA THR A 248 -25.26 -102.04 -53.13
C THR A 248 -26.32 -102.51 -54.14
N GLN A 249 -26.06 -102.23 -55.43
CA GLN A 249 -25.83 -103.27 -56.46
C GLN A 249 -24.81 -102.78 -57.52
N PRO A 250 -24.04 -103.68 -58.18
CA PRO A 250 -22.90 -103.33 -59.02
C PRO A 250 -23.23 -103.37 -60.52
N ILE A 251 -22.45 -102.67 -61.35
CA ILE A 251 -21.67 -103.23 -62.47
C ILE A 251 -21.15 -102.12 -63.39
N ASP A 252 -19.86 -102.30 -63.69
CA ASP A 252 -18.99 -101.83 -64.77
C ASP A 252 -19.54 -100.89 -65.86
N LEU A 253 -18.69 -99.94 -66.25
CA LEU A 253 -17.96 -100.05 -67.52
C LEU A 253 -16.73 -99.14 -67.57
N ALA A 254 -15.64 -99.79 -67.96
CA ALA A 254 -14.35 -99.31 -68.39
C ALA A 254 -14.36 -97.98 -69.18
N VAL A 255 -13.32 -97.16 -69.01
CA VAL A 255 -12.26 -96.92 -70.01
C VAL A 255 -11.07 -96.19 -69.37
N GLU A 256 -10.00 -96.99 -69.24
CA GLU A 256 -8.56 -96.81 -69.45
C GLU A 256 -7.94 -95.52 -70.08
N PRO A 257 -6.58 -95.37 -70.08
CA PRO A 257 -5.91 -94.24 -69.44
C PRO A 257 -5.01 -93.42 -70.40
N GLY A 258 -4.50 -92.27 -69.94
CA GLY A 258 -3.67 -91.38 -70.76
C GLY A 258 -2.62 -90.56 -69.98
N ALA A 259 -1.54 -91.24 -69.64
CA ALA A 259 -0.13 -90.80 -69.58
C ALA A 259 0.32 -89.42 -69.00
N LYS A 260 1.01 -89.55 -67.85
CA LYS A 260 2.41 -89.14 -67.52
C LYS A 260 2.88 -87.68 -67.61
N GLY A 261 3.50 -87.27 -66.49
CA GLY A 261 4.53 -86.21 -66.39
C GLY A 261 4.55 -85.54 -65.01
N VAL A 262 5.04 -86.16 -63.92
CA VAL A 262 6.32 -85.84 -63.21
C VAL A 262 6.79 -84.39 -63.49
N ILE A 263 7.09 -83.51 -62.52
CA ILE A 263 7.99 -83.64 -61.37
C ILE A 263 7.58 -82.65 -60.24
N SER A 264 7.82 -83.09 -59.02
CA SER A 264 7.80 -82.38 -57.74
C SER A 264 8.58 -81.06 -57.68
N ALA A 265 8.01 -80.06 -57.01
CA ALA A 265 8.67 -79.29 -55.95
C ALA A 265 7.63 -78.43 -55.18
N SER A 266 7.49 -78.71 -53.89
CA SER A 266 6.89 -77.82 -52.88
C SER A 266 7.68 -76.50 -52.80
N PRO A 267 7.08 -75.34 -52.43
CA PRO A 267 6.42 -75.18 -51.12
C PRO A 267 5.07 -74.43 -51.12
N SER A 268 4.28 -74.76 -50.10
CA SER A 268 2.93 -74.25 -49.87
C SER A 268 2.89 -72.76 -49.50
N ARG A 269 2.18 -71.98 -50.31
CA ARG A 269 1.75 -70.60 -50.04
C ARG A 269 0.82 -70.52 -48.83
N ARG A 270 1.10 -69.57 -47.93
CA ARG A 270 0.15 -69.02 -46.96
C ARG A 270 -0.48 -67.77 -47.58
N SER A 271 -1.77 -67.85 -47.92
CA SER A 271 -2.54 -66.76 -48.51
C SER A 271 -3.46 -66.10 -47.46
N SER A 272 -3.36 -64.78 -47.41
CA SER A 272 -4.23 -63.73 -46.88
C SER A 272 -5.48 -64.08 -46.05
N ARG A 273 -5.66 -63.36 -44.93
CA ARG A 273 -6.71 -62.31 -44.77
C ARG A 273 -6.70 -61.78 -43.33
N ARG A 274 -6.20 -60.56 -43.14
CA ARG A 274 -6.47 -59.74 -41.95
C ARG A 274 -7.55 -58.72 -42.33
N PRO A 275 -8.58 -58.55 -41.49
CA PRO A 275 -8.90 -57.18 -41.07
C PRO A 275 -9.21 -57.17 -39.57
N PHE A 276 -8.38 -56.50 -38.78
CA PHE A 276 -8.76 -55.94 -37.48
C PHE A 276 -7.78 -54.82 -37.18
N LEU A 277 -8.04 -53.67 -37.81
CA LEU A 277 -7.42 -52.40 -37.47
C LEU A 277 -8.57 -51.40 -37.30
N ALA A 278 -9.16 -51.35 -36.10
CA ALA A 278 -10.17 -50.36 -35.73
C ALA A 278 -10.45 -50.38 -34.21
N ILE A 279 -9.41 -50.36 -33.37
CA ILE A 279 -9.53 -50.01 -31.94
C ILE A 279 -8.17 -49.36 -31.57
N PRO A 280 -7.99 -48.05 -31.79
CA PRO A 280 -7.80 -47.17 -30.62
C PRO A 280 -8.17 -45.69 -30.93
N LEU A 281 -9.44 -45.39 -31.22
CA LEU A 281 -9.86 -43.98 -31.44
C LEU A 281 -11.05 -43.53 -30.59
N ALA A 282 -11.66 -44.43 -29.80
CA ALA A 282 -12.78 -44.07 -28.92
C ALA A 282 -12.38 -43.66 -27.48
N VAL A 283 -11.13 -43.91 -27.05
CA VAL A 283 -10.66 -43.52 -25.70
C VAL A 283 -10.01 -42.12 -25.71
N ALA A 284 -9.49 -41.65 -26.85
CA ALA A 284 -8.90 -40.32 -26.97
C ALA A 284 -9.94 -39.19 -27.14
N GLY A 285 -11.12 -39.48 -27.69
CA GLY A 285 -12.16 -38.45 -27.91
C GLY A 285 -12.86 -37.97 -26.63
N ALA A 286 -12.98 -38.82 -25.61
CA ALA A 286 -13.61 -38.45 -24.34
C ALA A 286 -12.70 -37.63 -23.41
N LEU A 287 -11.37 -37.70 -23.60
CA LEU A 287 -10.41 -36.93 -22.79
C LEU A 287 -10.21 -35.49 -23.30
N VAL A 288 -10.62 -35.16 -24.53
CA VAL A 288 -10.41 -33.83 -25.10
C VAL A 288 -11.55 -32.85 -24.76
N PHE A 289 -12.76 -33.31 -24.41
CA PHE A 289 -13.88 -32.41 -24.09
C PHE A 289 -14.00 -32.00 -22.61
N THR A 290 -13.24 -32.60 -21.68
CA THR A 290 -13.29 -32.24 -20.25
C THR A 290 -12.05 -31.48 -19.76
N GLY A 291 -11.09 -31.20 -20.65
CA GLY A 291 -9.81 -30.59 -20.32
C GLY A 291 -9.76 -29.05 -20.38
N CYS A 292 -10.86 -28.35 -20.65
CA CYS A 292 -10.86 -26.89 -20.87
C CYS A 292 -11.60 -26.06 -19.81
N SER A 293 -12.04 -26.63 -18.68
CA SER A 293 -12.59 -25.83 -17.57
C SER A 293 -11.81 -26.08 -16.28
N PRO A 294 -10.81 -25.23 -15.94
CA PRO A 294 -10.02 -25.33 -14.72
C PRO A 294 -10.88 -25.42 -13.45
N ASP A 295 -12.01 -24.70 -13.41
CA ASP A 295 -12.90 -24.63 -12.24
C ASP A 295 -13.71 -25.90 -11.93
N ALA A 296 -13.59 -26.93 -12.77
CA ALA A 296 -14.26 -28.22 -12.59
C ALA A 296 -13.40 -29.26 -11.87
N TRP A 297 -12.10 -29.00 -11.70
CA TRP A 297 -11.17 -29.96 -11.15
C TRP A 297 -10.74 -29.54 -9.74
N PRO A 298 -10.47 -30.50 -8.84
CA PRO A 298 -9.81 -30.18 -7.59
C PRO A 298 -8.40 -29.70 -7.94
N ASP A 299 -8.04 -28.52 -7.46
CA ASP A 299 -6.67 -28.05 -7.60
C ASP A 299 -5.77 -28.95 -6.73
N LEU A 300 -5.08 -29.88 -7.40
CA LEU A 300 -4.09 -30.76 -6.79
C LEU A 300 -2.68 -30.20 -6.94
N ALA A 301 -2.53 -28.98 -7.47
CA ALA A 301 -1.28 -28.26 -7.25
C ALA A 301 -1.08 -28.18 -5.72
N PRO A 302 0.14 -28.37 -5.21
CA PRO A 302 0.42 -27.82 -3.89
C PRO A 302 0.00 -26.36 -4.00
N THR A 303 -0.95 -25.92 -3.17
CA THR A 303 -1.11 -24.50 -2.88
C THR A 303 0.32 -24.00 -2.75
N PRO A 304 0.85 -23.07 -3.58
CA PRO A 304 2.07 -22.38 -3.20
C PRO A 304 1.90 -22.04 -1.73
N THR A 305 2.63 -22.78 -0.88
CA THR A 305 2.82 -22.42 0.51
C THR A 305 3.16 -20.94 0.39
N PRO A 306 2.39 -20.02 0.98
CA PRO A 306 2.71 -18.61 0.91
C PRO A 306 4.19 -18.54 1.20
N SER A 307 4.98 -18.15 0.19
CA SER A 307 6.43 -18.04 0.34
C SER A 307 6.54 -17.08 1.50
N GLY A 308 6.93 -17.60 2.68
CA GLY A 308 6.65 -16.94 3.94
C GLY A 308 6.96 -15.47 3.80
N THR A 309 5.92 -14.64 3.70
CA THR A 309 6.06 -13.23 4.03
C THR A 309 6.65 -13.31 5.42
N ALA A 310 7.85 -12.75 5.58
CA ALA A 310 8.59 -12.76 6.84
C ALA A 310 7.57 -12.66 7.96
N SER A 311 7.55 -13.66 8.86
CA SER A 311 6.59 -13.71 9.95
C SER A 311 6.69 -12.36 10.64
N ILE A 312 5.75 -11.47 10.36
CA ILE A 312 5.57 -10.26 11.13
C ILE A 312 5.20 -10.85 12.47
N VAL A 313 6.08 -10.67 13.45
CA VAL A 313 5.70 -10.90 14.83
C VAL A 313 4.66 -9.82 15.07
N ASP A 314 3.40 -10.17 14.82
CA ASP A 314 2.21 -9.41 15.14
C ASP A 314 2.16 -9.38 16.68
N SER A 315 3.03 -8.55 17.22
CA SER A 315 3.08 -8.24 18.63
C SER A 315 1.91 -7.30 18.80
N ALA A 316 0.96 -7.64 19.67
CA ALA A 316 -0.19 -6.78 19.97
C ALA A 316 0.20 -5.35 20.42
N ASP A 317 1.48 -5.11 20.71
CA ASP A 317 2.06 -3.84 21.12
C ASP A 317 2.87 -3.11 20.01
N GLN A 318 2.96 -3.65 18.78
CA GLN A 318 3.69 -2.97 17.70
C GLN A 318 2.79 -1.92 17.04
N GLN A 319 3.13 -0.65 17.22
CA GLN A 319 2.43 0.47 16.58
C GLN A 319 2.58 0.44 15.06
N ALA A 320 1.52 0.81 14.35
CA ALA A 320 1.53 0.82 12.89
C ALA A 320 2.21 2.10 12.34
N PRO A 321 2.85 2.03 11.16
CA PRO A 321 3.36 3.23 10.50
C PRO A 321 2.22 4.22 10.19
N ALA A 322 2.49 5.49 10.48
CA ALA A 322 1.54 6.60 10.38
C ALA A 322 0.92 6.76 8.99
N VAL A 323 1.71 6.50 7.94
CA VAL A 323 1.27 6.59 6.54
C VAL A 323 1.88 5.46 5.71
N THR A 324 1.20 5.12 4.62
CA THR A 324 1.76 4.23 3.59
C THR A 324 2.67 4.99 2.63
N GLU A 325 3.52 4.29 1.86
CA GLU A 325 4.36 4.92 0.82
C GLU A 325 3.54 5.70 -0.20
N ALA A 326 2.46 5.11 -0.70
CA ALA A 326 1.57 5.74 -1.68
C ALA A 326 0.89 7.00 -1.11
N GLN A 327 0.49 6.94 0.17
CA GLN A 327 -0.11 8.08 0.86
C GLN A 327 0.91 9.21 1.08
N ALA A 328 2.13 8.89 1.51
CA ALA A 328 3.21 9.87 1.66
C ALA A 328 3.55 10.56 0.33
N GLN A 329 3.59 9.81 -0.79
CA GLN A 329 3.75 10.38 -2.13
C GLN A 329 2.62 11.35 -2.50
N ALA A 330 1.36 10.96 -2.25
CA ALA A 330 0.21 11.82 -2.52
C ALA A 330 0.24 13.10 -1.66
N ILE A 331 0.61 13.00 -0.39
CA ILE A 331 0.79 14.14 0.52
C ILE A 331 1.87 15.08 0.00
N LEU A 332 3.04 14.56 -0.36
CA LEU A 332 4.14 15.35 -0.93
C LEU A 332 3.73 16.05 -2.23
N GLN A 333 2.97 15.36 -3.09
CA GLN A 333 2.46 15.95 -4.33
C GLN A 333 1.47 17.09 -4.04
N ARG A 334 0.58 16.94 -3.04
CA ARG A 334 -0.34 18.02 -2.60
C ARG A 334 0.43 19.21 -2.02
N ILE A 335 1.43 18.97 -1.17
CA ILE A 335 2.29 20.02 -0.61
C ILE A 335 3.01 20.75 -1.74
N SER A 336 3.69 20.03 -2.63
CA SER A 336 4.41 20.61 -3.76
C SER A 336 3.51 21.48 -4.64
N THR A 337 2.31 21.00 -4.98
CA THR A 337 1.34 21.73 -5.83
C THR A 337 0.79 22.99 -5.13
N THR A 338 0.42 22.87 -3.86
CA THR A 338 -0.14 23.98 -3.07
C THR A 338 0.91 25.06 -2.84
N VAL A 339 2.13 24.66 -2.49
CA VAL A 339 3.24 25.59 -2.27
C VAL A 339 3.69 26.24 -3.57
N ALA A 340 3.71 25.52 -4.70
CA ALA A 340 3.98 26.14 -6.00
C ALA A 340 2.95 27.24 -6.35
N SER A 341 1.67 26.98 -6.05
CA SER A 341 0.60 27.98 -6.22
C SER A 341 0.78 29.16 -5.27
N ALA A 342 1.18 28.91 -4.02
CA ALA A 342 1.48 29.92 -3.02
C ALA A 342 2.71 30.76 -3.41
N ASP A 343 3.76 30.15 -3.97
CA ASP A 343 4.98 30.80 -4.43
C ASP A 343 4.74 31.69 -5.66
N GLU A 344 3.86 31.26 -6.57
CA GLU A 344 3.42 32.06 -7.72
C GLU A 344 2.60 33.28 -7.27
N ALA A 345 1.63 33.06 -6.37
CA ALA A 345 0.76 34.11 -5.84
C ALA A 345 1.41 34.98 -4.74
N ARG A 346 2.53 34.53 -4.16
CA ARG A 346 3.15 35.07 -2.93
C ARG A 346 2.18 35.10 -1.75
N ASP A 347 1.38 34.04 -1.62
CA ASP A 347 0.32 33.93 -0.61
C ASP A 347 0.81 33.15 0.62
N ALA A 348 1.17 33.88 1.67
CA ALA A 348 1.61 33.31 2.94
C ALA A 348 0.54 32.45 3.64
N ASN A 349 -0.75 32.78 3.46
CA ASN A 349 -1.82 32.00 4.08
C ASN A 349 -2.01 30.67 3.36
N LEU A 350 -1.94 30.67 2.03
CA LEU A 350 -1.96 29.44 1.25
C LEU A 350 -0.74 28.57 1.57
N ALA A 351 0.45 29.16 1.69
CA ALA A 351 1.65 28.45 2.10
C ALA A 351 1.49 27.81 3.50
N ALA A 352 0.91 28.53 4.46
CA ALA A 352 0.70 28.05 5.85
C ALA A 352 -0.30 26.88 5.96
N THR A 353 -1.06 26.56 4.90
CA THR A 353 -1.91 25.36 4.88
C THR A 353 -1.08 24.07 4.78
N ARG A 354 0.11 24.13 4.16
CA ARG A 354 0.96 22.97 3.86
C ARG A 354 2.39 23.09 4.39
N LEU A 355 2.75 24.23 4.97
CA LEU A 355 4.05 24.49 5.56
C LEU A 355 3.88 24.98 6.99
N ASP A 356 4.86 24.65 7.83
CA ASP A 356 5.02 25.22 9.15
C ASP A 356 6.53 25.35 9.48
N GLY A 357 6.82 25.64 10.74
CA GLY A 357 8.19 25.67 11.25
C GLY A 357 9.12 26.62 10.47
N ALA A 358 10.35 26.15 10.23
CA ALA A 358 11.37 26.91 9.51
C ALA A 358 11.03 27.06 8.02
N ALA A 359 10.46 26.02 7.39
CA ALA A 359 10.13 26.03 5.97
C ALA A 359 9.07 27.08 5.59
N LEU A 360 8.09 27.35 6.47
CA LEU A 360 7.13 28.44 6.29
C LEU A 360 7.77 29.81 6.52
N ALA A 361 8.58 29.94 7.57
CA ALA A 361 9.17 31.20 7.96
C ALA A 361 10.08 31.78 6.87
N GLU A 362 10.93 30.94 6.26
CA GLU A 362 11.80 31.34 5.14
C GLU A 362 11.01 31.78 3.90
N ARG A 363 9.93 31.07 3.55
CA ARG A 363 9.09 31.45 2.41
C ARG A 363 8.35 32.76 2.63
N ASN A 364 7.85 33.00 3.84
CA ASN A 364 7.22 34.28 4.18
C ASN A 364 8.19 35.44 3.96
N THR A 365 9.44 35.29 4.39
CA THR A 365 10.49 36.29 4.15
C THR A 365 10.78 36.45 2.66
N ASN A 366 10.89 35.35 1.90
CA ASN A 366 11.07 35.42 0.45
C ASN A 366 9.91 36.13 -0.27
N TYR A 367 8.66 35.95 0.18
CA TYR A 367 7.49 36.64 -0.40
C TYR A 367 7.56 38.16 -0.15
N VAL A 368 7.94 38.58 1.05
CA VAL A 368 8.17 39.98 1.38
C VAL A 368 9.28 40.56 0.50
N LEU A 369 10.41 39.88 0.39
CA LEU A 369 11.56 40.30 -0.43
C LEU A 369 11.19 40.43 -1.91
N ARG A 370 10.53 39.43 -2.50
CA ARG A 370 10.07 39.48 -3.91
C ARG A 370 9.01 40.56 -4.15
N GLY A 371 8.26 40.93 -3.11
CA GLY A 371 7.35 42.07 -3.13
C GLY A 371 8.08 43.42 -3.21
N ALA A 372 9.20 43.55 -2.53
CA ALA A 372 10.01 44.77 -2.46
C ALA A 372 11.06 44.88 -3.59
N LEU A 373 11.58 43.74 -4.05
CA LEU A 373 12.71 43.63 -4.98
C LEU A 373 12.28 42.85 -6.23
N ALA A 374 12.33 43.51 -7.39
CA ALA A 374 11.83 42.93 -8.65
C ALA A 374 12.64 41.73 -9.14
N ASP A 375 13.95 41.71 -8.87
CA ASP A 375 14.90 40.69 -9.35
C ASP A 375 15.21 39.61 -8.30
N GLU A 376 14.51 39.61 -7.15
CA GLU A 376 14.71 38.61 -6.11
C GLU A 376 14.25 37.22 -6.59
N ALA A 377 15.13 36.23 -6.42
CA ALA A 377 14.86 34.86 -6.83
C ALA A 377 13.80 34.20 -5.93
N ALA A 378 12.97 33.33 -6.52
CA ALA A 378 12.13 32.44 -5.74
C ALA A 378 12.98 31.34 -5.10
N LEU A 379 12.58 30.89 -3.91
CA LEU A 379 13.18 29.69 -3.31
C LEU A 379 12.95 28.45 -4.21
N PRO A 380 13.80 27.42 -4.10
CA PRO A 380 13.63 26.19 -4.84
C PRO A 380 12.24 25.56 -4.62
N PRO A 381 11.59 25.03 -5.67
CA PRO A 381 10.32 24.35 -5.52
C PRO A 381 10.47 23.04 -4.74
N ILE A 382 9.46 22.66 -3.96
CA ILE A 382 9.46 21.42 -3.19
C ILE A 382 9.37 20.23 -4.15
N PRO A 383 10.35 19.31 -4.16
CA PRO A 383 10.30 18.14 -5.00
C PRO A 383 9.34 17.09 -4.40
N ALA A 384 8.50 16.49 -5.24
CA ALA A 384 7.58 15.42 -4.82
C ALA A 384 7.99 14.04 -5.35
N GLU A 385 8.60 13.96 -6.54
CA GLU A 385 8.96 12.71 -7.20
C GLU A 385 10.29 12.79 -7.98
N PRO A 386 10.99 11.66 -8.18
CA PRO A 386 10.76 10.35 -7.55
C PRO A 386 11.23 10.29 -6.08
N THR A 387 10.37 9.75 -5.20
CA THR A 387 10.73 9.46 -3.80
C THR A 387 11.72 8.30 -3.73
N GLN A 388 12.86 8.48 -3.06
CA GLN A 388 13.86 7.45 -2.83
C GLN A 388 13.67 6.75 -1.47
N ILE A 389 13.35 7.53 -0.44
CA ILE A 389 13.18 7.06 0.93
C ILE A 389 11.90 7.66 1.49
N ILE A 390 11.09 6.82 2.13
CA ILE A 390 9.93 7.22 2.93
C ILE A 390 10.06 6.49 4.26
N LEU A 391 10.12 7.23 5.35
CA LEU A 391 10.22 6.71 6.71
C LEU A 391 9.08 7.31 7.56
N PRO A 392 7.93 6.64 7.64
CA PRO A 392 6.85 7.06 8.52
C PRO A 392 7.17 6.73 9.97
N GLN A 393 6.68 7.54 10.90
CA GLN A 393 6.71 7.21 12.31
C GLN A 393 5.78 6.02 12.60
N ALA A 394 6.25 5.02 13.34
CA ALA A 394 5.40 3.96 13.89
C ALA A 394 4.74 4.48 15.17
N PHE A 395 3.55 5.07 15.03
CA PHE A 395 2.82 5.70 16.12
C PHE A 395 1.34 5.85 15.74
N ASP A 396 0.45 5.42 16.63
CA ASP A 396 -0.99 5.40 16.39
C ASP A 396 -1.71 6.66 16.90
N ASP A 397 -1.07 7.47 17.73
CA ASP A 397 -1.62 8.76 18.20
C ASP A 397 -1.03 9.95 17.42
N TRP A 398 -1.18 11.16 17.95
CA TRP A 398 -0.68 12.42 17.38
C TRP A 398 0.24 13.16 18.36
N PRO A 399 1.18 13.98 17.87
CA PRO A 399 1.48 14.29 16.47
C PRO A 399 2.26 13.17 15.75
N ARG A 400 2.11 13.09 14.43
CA ARG A 400 2.78 12.07 13.58
C ARG A 400 3.78 12.71 12.65
N THR A 401 4.92 12.06 12.48
CA THR A 401 6.00 12.58 11.64
C THR A 401 6.35 11.59 10.52
N VAL A 402 6.71 12.11 9.36
CA VAL A 402 7.18 11.33 8.20
C VAL A 402 8.44 11.99 7.67
N MET A 403 9.50 11.23 7.52
CA MET A 403 10.69 11.67 6.79
C MET A 403 10.61 11.18 5.35
N ALA A 404 10.96 12.05 4.40
CA ALA A 404 11.05 11.69 2.99
C ALA A 404 12.35 12.19 2.38
N VAL A 405 12.90 11.43 1.44
CA VAL A 405 14.00 11.87 0.57
C VAL A 405 13.54 11.76 -0.87
N VAL A 406 13.58 12.87 -1.59
CA VAL A 406 13.25 12.95 -3.02
C VAL A 406 14.51 13.30 -3.79
N GLN A 407 14.80 12.56 -4.86
CA GLN A 407 15.97 12.82 -5.69
C GLN A 407 15.53 13.24 -7.08
N LYS A 408 16.06 14.38 -7.54
CA LYS A 408 15.78 14.91 -8.87
C LYS A 408 17.07 15.24 -9.60
N GLU A 409 17.06 15.06 -10.93
CA GLU A 409 18.13 15.57 -11.80
C GLU A 409 18.15 17.10 -11.77
N GLY A 410 19.24 17.67 -11.27
CA GLY A 410 19.51 19.10 -11.27
C GLY A 410 20.49 19.51 -12.38
N ALA A 411 20.73 20.82 -12.51
CA ALA A 411 21.62 21.36 -13.54
C ALA A 411 23.09 20.90 -13.38
N GLN A 412 23.49 20.53 -12.17
CA GLN A 412 24.84 20.08 -11.82
C GLN A 412 24.90 18.61 -11.39
N GLY A 413 23.86 17.83 -11.73
CA GLY A 413 23.70 16.43 -11.33
C GLY A 413 22.53 16.21 -10.36
N PRO A 414 22.37 14.98 -9.83
CA PRO A 414 21.27 14.63 -8.95
C PRO A 414 21.35 15.40 -7.64
N VAL A 415 20.24 16.05 -7.27
CA VAL A 415 20.03 16.71 -5.98
C VAL A 415 19.02 15.88 -5.20
N SER A 416 19.42 15.47 -3.99
CA SER A 416 18.55 14.73 -3.07
C SER A 416 18.10 15.68 -1.96
N THR A 417 16.81 15.89 -1.81
CA THR A 417 16.23 16.76 -0.78
C THR A 417 15.60 15.91 0.30
N ILE A 418 15.99 16.13 1.56
CA ILE A 418 15.43 15.50 2.75
C ILE A 418 14.39 16.42 3.38
N MET A 419 13.30 15.84 3.87
CA MET A 419 12.13 16.55 4.37
C MET A 419 11.57 15.86 5.61
N PHE A 420 11.11 16.63 6.59
CA PHE A 420 10.24 16.17 7.66
C PHE A 420 8.87 16.81 7.54
N LEU A 421 7.85 15.96 7.51
CA LEU A 421 6.45 16.33 7.50
C LEU A 421 5.82 15.96 8.83
N THR A 422 5.00 16.83 9.38
CA THR A 422 4.31 16.60 10.64
C THR A 422 2.81 16.85 10.50
N GLN A 423 2.02 15.97 11.13
CA GLN A 423 0.59 16.13 11.32
C GLN A 423 0.34 16.36 12.82
N ALA A 424 -0.26 17.50 13.16
CA ALA A 424 -0.44 17.92 14.55
C ALA A 424 -1.55 17.13 15.27
N ASP A 425 -2.67 16.87 14.59
CA ASP A 425 -3.85 16.19 15.12
C ASP A 425 -4.58 15.42 14.00
N GLN A 426 -5.65 14.71 14.35
CA GLN A 426 -6.41 13.87 13.43
C GLN A 426 -7.13 14.65 12.30
N TRP A 427 -7.31 15.97 12.41
CA TRP A 427 -8.02 16.78 11.43
C TRP A 427 -7.07 17.65 10.59
N ALA A 428 -5.89 17.95 11.11
CA ALA A 428 -4.87 18.71 10.42
C ALA A 428 -4.28 17.94 9.23
N ASP A 429 -4.00 18.66 8.15
CA ASP A 429 -3.17 18.16 7.06
C ASP A 429 -1.71 18.04 7.50
N TYR A 430 -0.95 17.17 6.81
CA TYR A 430 0.49 17.12 6.96
C TYR A 430 1.11 18.40 6.43
N LYS A 431 2.00 18.98 7.24
CA LYS A 431 2.77 20.17 6.90
C LYS A 431 4.26 19.84 6.84
N LEU A 432 4.95 20.47 5.91
CA LEU A 432 6.41 20.37 5.82
C LEU A 432 7.03 21.35 6.83
N SER A 433 7.75 20.80 7.81
CA SER A 433 8.36 21.56 8.92
C SER A 433 9.84 21.84 8.69
N TYR A 434 10.56 20.87 8.14
CA TYR A 434 11.97 20.99 7.79
C TYR A 434 12.25 20.49 6.37
N ILE A 435 13.13 21.19 5.67
CA ILE A 435 13.63 20.84 4.34
C ILE A 435 15.12 21.15 4.23
N GLY A 436 15.88 20.29 3.55
CA GLY A 436 17.30 20.50 3.31
C GLY A 436 17.81 19.67 2.15
N ASP A 437 18.92 20.09 1.55
CA ASP A 437 19.58 19.33 0.50
C ASP A 437 20.64 18.42 1.13
N LEU A 438 20.60 17.13 0.78
CA LEU A 438 21.56 16.15 1.24
C LEU A 438 22.93 16.39 0.60
N LEU A 439 23.97 16.20 1.41
CA LEU A 439 25.35 16.29 0.99
C LEU A 439 25.71 15.05 0.16
N GLY A 440 26.20 15.25 -1.07
CA GLY A 440 26.50 14.17 -2.02
C GLY A 440 27.58 13.18 -1.59
N SER A 441 28.30 13.43 -0.50
CA SER A 441 29.36 12.58 0.05
C SER A 441 28.96 11.82 1.31
N VAL A 442 27.71 11.93 1.77
CA VAL A 442 27.29 11.39 3.07
C VAL A 442 26.45 10.13 2.88
N GLU A 443 26.87 9.06 3.53
CA GLU A 443 26.15 7.78 3.55
C GLU A 443 24.97 7.86 4.53
N MET A 444 23.75 7.66 4.02
CA MET A 444 22.55 7.58 4.84
C MET A 444 22.60 6.33 5.72
N PRO A 445 22.24 6.43 7.02
CA PRO A 445 22.19 5.28 7.91
C PRO A 445 21.11 4.28 7.49
N ASP A 446 21.20 3.04 7.96
CA ASP A 446 20.16 2.04 7.71
C ASP A 446 18.83 2.43 8.38
N LEU A 447 17.76 2.48 7.58
CA LEU A 447 16.43 2.89 8.01
C LEU A 447 15.46 1.71 8.02
N ALA A 448 14.48 1.79 8.91
CA ALA A 448 13.37 0.85 8.90
C ALA A 448 12.61 0.97 7.56
N PRO A 449 12.12 -0.15 7.00
CA PRO A 449 11.30 -0.08 5.81
C PRO A 449 9.97 0.62 6.11
N ALA A 450 9.38 1.27 5.11
CA ALA A 450 8.20 2.12 5.29
C ALA A 450 6.97 1.38 5.88
N TYR A 451 6.83 0.07 5.61
CA TYR A 451 5.74 -0.74 6.16
C TYR A 451 5.91 -1.12 7.64
N ILE A 452 7.07 -0.86 8.24
CA ILE A 452 7.30 -0.97 9.69
C ILE A 452 7.31 0.43 10.33
N GLY A 453 7.99 1.38 9.69
CA GLY A 453 8.18 2.73 10.23
C GLY A 453 9.27 2.79 11.31
N ALA A 454 9.54 4.00 11.80
CA ALA A 454 10.51 4.27 12.86
C ALA A 454 9.84 4.84 14.11
N SER A 455 10.36 4.52 15.29
CA SER A 455 9.94 5.20 16.51
C SER A 455 10.47 6.64 16.52
N GLN A 456 9.66 7.56 17.03
CA GLN A 456 10.12 8.93 17.29
C GLN A 456 11.04 8.94 18.51
N VAL A 457 12.10 9.74 18.43
CA VAL A 457 13.00 9.96 19.56
C VAL A 457 12.56 11.23 20.29
N PRO A 458 12.25 11.16 21.59
CA PRO A 458 11.90 12.33 22.38
C PRO A 458 12.99 13.42 22.33
N PRO A 459 12.63 14.72 22.35
CA PRO A 459 13.60 15.80 22.29
C PRO A 459 14.64 15.79 23.43
N ASP A 460 14.28 15.29 24.61
CA ASP A 460 15.11 15.20 25.81
C ASP A 460 15.79 13.82 25.99
N SER A 461 15.74 12.98 24.95
CA SER A 461 16.20 11.59 25.03
C SER A 461 17.69 11.49 25.38
N SER A 462 17.99 10.79 26.48
CA SER A 462 19.35 10.47 26.91
C SER A 462 19.96 9.26 26.19
N PHE A 463 19.23 8.63 25.27
CA PHE A 463 19.70 7.46 24.53
C PHE A 463 20.64 7.81 23.38
N LEU A 464 20.69 9.07 22.98
CA LEU A 464 21.60 9.59 21.96
C LEU A 464 22.86 10.20 22.59
N THR A 465 23.92 10.31 21.80
CA THR A 465 25.16 10.99 22.24
C THR A 465 24.91 12.44 22.66
N VAL A 466 23.97 13.11 21.99
CA VAL A 466 23.44 14.43 22.36
C VAL A 466 21.92 14.37 22.23
N ALA A 467 21.19 14.89 23.21
CA ALA A 467 19.74 14.97 23.15
C ALA A 467 19.31 15.90 22.00
N PRO A 468 18.25 15.58 21.23
CA PRO A 468 17.83 16.40 20.09
C PRO A 468 17.61 17.89 20.42
N ASP A 469 17.10 18.21 21.61
CA ASP A 469 16.89 19.59 22.09
C ASP A 469 18.18 20.38 22.36
N LYS A 470 19.29 19.68 22.63
CA LYS A 470 20.63 20.27 22.84
C LYS A 470 21.49 20.30 21.60
N LEU A 471 21.09 19.61 20.53
CA LEU A 471 21.89 19.47 19.32
C LEU A 471 22.12 20.83 18.63
N ALA A 472 21.08 21.67 18.54
CA ALA A 472 21.19 23.00 17.93
C ALA A 472 22.16 23.92 18.70
N GLU A 473 22.12 23.88 20.03
CA GLU A 473 23.01 24.65 20.90
C GLU A 473 24.47 24.16 20.78
N ALA A 474 24.68 22.84 20.77
CA ALA A 474 25.99 22.23 20.59
C ALA A 474 26.60 22.56 19.23
N TYR A 475 25.79 22.56 18.16
CA TYR A 475 26.29 22.92 16.83
C TYR A 475 26.51 24.43 16.66
N ALA A 476 25.68 25.27 17.28
CA ALA A 476 25.92 26.70 17.35
C ALA A 476 27.27 27.04 18.03
N ASP A 477 27.66 26.32 19.09
CA ASP A 477 29.00 26.43 19.70
C ASP A 477 30.11 26.15 18.68
N VAL A 478 29.94 25.13 17.83
CA VAL A 478 30.87 24.80 16.74
C VAL A 478 30.96 25.92 15.72
N LEU A 479 29.83 26.51 15.29
CA LEU A 479 29.83 27.62 14.33
C LEU A 479 30.45 28.91 14.90
N ASN A 480 30.35 29.12 16.22
CA ASN A 480 30.90 30.29 16.89
C ASN A 480 32.41 30.17 17.16
N ASN A 481 32.83 29.02 17.68
CA ASN A 481 34.18 28.83 18.22
C ASN A 481 35.07 27.97 17.31
N GLY A 482 34.51 27.34 16.27
CA GLY A 482 35.26 26.48 15.35
C GLY A 482 36.04 25.40 16.08
N LYS A 483 37.36 25.37 15.88
CA LYS A 483 38.26 24.39 16.51
C LYS A 483 38.41 24.56 18.03
N ASP A 484 38.07 25.73 18.55
CA ASP A 484 38.11 26.03 19.98
C ASP A 484 36.78 25.68 20.69
N SER A 485 35.78 25.19 19.95
CA SER A 485 34.49 24.74 20.49
C SER A 485 34.65 23.57 21.45
N THR A 486 33.84 23.56 22.50
CA THR A 486 33.75 22.44 23.45
C THR A 486 33.03 21.24 22.85
N SER A 487 32.14 21.50 21.89
CA SER A 487 31.30 20.50 21.21
C SER A 487 31.93 19.94 19.93
N ILE A 488 33.02 20.51 19.41
CA ILE A 488 33.66 20.06 18.15
C ILE A 488 33.95 18.56 18.14
N GLY A 489 34.38 18.02 19.28
CA GLY A 489 34.71 16.60 19.42
C GLY A 489 33.52 15.65 19.28
N LEU A 490 32.29 16.15 19.21
CA LEU A 490 31.07 15.36 19.00
C LEU A 490 30.77 15.16 17.51
N PHE A 491 31.19 16.10 16.65
CA PHE A 491 30.87 16.14 15.24
C PHE A 491 31.99 15.57 14.38
N ASP A 492 31.64 15.04 13.21
CA ASP A 492 32.59 14.59 12.21
C ASP A 492 33.07 15.77 11.34
N GLU A 493 34.24 16.32 11.67
CA GLU A 493 34.85 17.43 10.93
C GLU A 493 35.11 17.12 9.44
N GLN A 494 35.24 15.84 9.05
CA GLN A 494 35.53 15.47 7.67
C GLN A 494 34.31 15.60 6.77
N THR A 495 33.13 15.31 7.32
CA THR A 495 31.85 15.35 6.59
C THR A 495 31.10 16.66 6.78
N ASP A 496 31.45 17.45 7.81
CA ASP A 496 30.88 18.78 8.03
C ASP A 496 31.48 19.85 7.10
N LEU A 497 30.97 19.88 5.86
CA LEU A 497 31.27 20.94 4.90
C LEU A 497 30.54 22.25 5.20
N PHE A 498 29.46 22.22 5.98
CA PHE A 498 28.65 23.39 6.26
C PHE A 498 29.39 24.38 7.14
N SER A 499 29.93 23.94 8.29
CA SER A 499 30.67 24.83 9.19
C SER A 499 31.90 25.46 8.50
N GLN A 500 32.55 24.72 7.59
CA GLN A 500 33.64 25.22 6.76
C GLN A 500 33.17 26.33 5.80
N ASN A 501 32.04 26.13 5.12
CA ASN A 501 31.45 27.12 4.22
C ASN A 501 30.98 28.36 4.98
N VAL A 502 30.37 28.21 6.15
CA VAL A 502 29.98 29.31 7.03
C VAL A 502 31.20 30.12 7.45
N ALA A 503 32.27 29.47 7.92
CA ALA A 503 33.49 30.16 8.32
C ALA A 503 34.12 30.95 7.15
N ALA A 504 34.16 30.35 5.95
CA ALA A 504 34.65 31.01 4.75
C ALA A 504 33.77 32.21 4.35
N ASN A 505 32.44 32.06 4.37
CA ASN A 505 31.51 33.12 4.03
C ASN A 505 31.57 34.28 5.03
N ARG A 506 31.64 34.00 6.33
CA ARG A 506 31.83 35.01 7.38
C ARG A 506 33.15 35.77 7.19
N GLN A 507 34.22 35.07 6.81
CA GLN A 507 35.50 35.70 6.50
C GLN A 507 35.40 36.63 5.29
N GLU A 508 34.79 36.18 4.19
CA GLU A 508 34.54 37.01 3.01
C GLU A 508 33.71 38.26 3.34
N ARG A 509 32.63 38.10 4.11
CA ARG A 509 31.79 39.23 4.56
C ARG A 509 32.58 40.21 5.44
N ARG A 510 33.44 39.72 6.35
CA ARG A 510 34.35 40.56 7.14
C ARG A 510 35.33 41.32 6.28
N ASP A 511 35.96 40.65 5.32
CA ASP A 511 36.96 41.27 4.46
C ASP A 511 36.31 42.38 3.62
N LYS A 512 35.14 42.10 3.02
CA LYS A 512 34.34 43.08 2.29
C LYS A 512 33.89 44.25 3.18
N PHE A 513 33.46 43.98 4.42
CA PHE A 513 33.14 45.04 5.38
C PHE A 513 34.37 45.91 5.67
N ASN A 514 35.53 45.30 5.90
CA ASN A 514 36.75 46.00 6.27
C ASN A 514 37.35 46.87 5.15
N GLU A 515 36.98 46.64 3.88
CA GLU A 515 37.37 47.52 2.76
C GLU A 515 36.92 48.98 2.96
N THR A 516 35.79 49.19 3.64
CA THR A 516 35.19 50.52 3.84
C THR A 516 34.85 50.86 5.29
N GLY A 517 34.58 49.85 6.12
CA GLY A 517 34.00 49.98 7.46
C GLY A 517 34.95 49.74 8.63
N ALA A 518 36.19 49.30 8.39
CA ALA A 518 37.10 48.84 9.45
C ALA A 518 37.38 49.87 10.57
N SER A 519 37.34 51.16 10.25
CA SER A 519 37.55 52.25 11.22
C SER A 519 36.25 52.85 11.75
N THR A 520 35.12 52.58 11.11
CA THR A 520 33.84 53.26 11.35
C THR A 520 32.79 52.37 12.00
N GLY A 521 32.92 51.05 11.93
CA GLY A 521 32.04 50.11 12.62
C GLY A 521 32.70 48.78 12.95
N THR A 522 31.91 47.89 13.51
CA THR A 522 32.24 46.49 13.81
C THR A 522 31.21 45.57 13.18
N ILE A 523 31.66 44.40 12.74
CA ILE A 523 30.81 43.32 12.29
C ILE A 523 31.05 42.10 13.20
N GLU A 524 29.99 41.61 13.81
CA GLU A 524 29.98 40.46 14.72
C GLU A 524 29.10 39.36 14.14
N PHE A 525 29.50 38.12 14.37
CA PHE A 525 28.78 36.93 13.94
C PHE A 525 28.47 36.09 15.17
N ALA A 526 27.24 35.65 15.30
CA ALA A 526 26.81 34.71 16.31
C ALA A 526 25.94 33.63 15.69
N ALA A 527 25.99 32.42 16.23
CA ALA A 527 25.05 31.35 15.98
C ALA A 527 24.37 30.99 17.29
N GLN A 528 23.08 30.70 17.24
CA GLN A 528 22.29 30.28 18.39
C GLN A 528 21.26 29.24 17.98
N ALA A 529 20.79 28.42 18.92
CA ALA A 529 19.69 27.50 18.65
C ALA A 529 18.46 28.26 18.12
N GLY A 530 17.84 27.74 17.06
CA GLY A 530 16.59 28.27 16.52
C GLY A 530 15.41 27.98 17.45
N SER A 531 14.27 28.62 17.18
CA SER A 531 13.06 28.48 18.00
C SER A 531 12.19 27.26 17.64
N GLN A 532 12.53 26.54 16.56
CA GLN A 532 11.74 25.43 16.07
C GLN A 532 12.04 24.14 16.83
N THR A 533 11.01 23.37 17.15
CA THR A 533 11.16 22.09 17.86
C THR A 533 11.94 21.10 17.00
N PRO A 534 12.93 20.37 17.55
CA PRO A 534 13.63 19.34 16.80
C PRO A 534 12.71 18.17 16.48
N LEU A 535 12.89 17.57 15.31
CA LEU A 535 12.23 16.32 14.92
C LEU A 535 13.27 15.21 14.81
N ALA A 536 12.97 14.04 15.37
CA ALA A 536 13.91 12.93 15.40
C ALA A 536 13.23 11.58 15.18
N LEU A 537 13.74 10.80 14.23
CA LEU A 537 13.32 9.41 13.97
C LEU A 537 14.49 8.45 14.17
N ALA A 538 14.24 7.34 14.85
CA ALA A 538 15.24 6.31 15.12
C ALA A 538 15.68 5.58 13.85
N THR A 539 16.94 5.15 13.80
CA THR A 539 17.52 4.33 12.74
C THR A 539 17.69 2.88 13.20
N LEU A 540 17.94 1.95 12.27
CA LEU A 540 18.25 0.55 12.61
C LEU A 540 19.63 0.38 13.27
N GLU A 541 20.50 1.39 13.15
CA GLU A 541 21.84 1.45 13.74
C GLU A 541 21.83 1.95 15.20
N SER A 542 20.66 1.99 15.85
CA SER A 542 20.46 2.50 17.23
C SER A 542 20.67 4.02 17.41
N GLY A 543 20.96 4.76 16.33
CA GLY A 543 20.99 6.23 16.33
C GLY A 543 19.66 6.85 15.92
N ALA A 544 19.69 8.13 15.55
CA ALA A 544 18.53 8.85 15.03
C ALA A 544 18.93 9.85 13.94
N ILE A 545 18.02 10.07 12.98
CA ILE A 545 18.08 11.24 12.11
C ILE A 545 17.33 12.36 12.82
N VAL A 546 18.02 13.48 13.05
CA VAL A 546 17.53 14.64 13.80
C VAL A 546 17.57 15.88 12.92
N ALA A 547 16.44 16.55 12.76
CA ALA A 547 16.34 17.88 12.16
C ALA A 547 16.27 18.96 13.24
N VAL A 548 17.10 19.99 13.11
CA VAL A 548 17.16 21.15 14.01
C VAL A 548 17.24 22.44 13.21
N SER A 549 16.87 23.56 13.86
CA SER A 549 17.14 24.90 13.34
C SER A 549 18.24 25.57 14.13
N VAL A 550 19.16 26.25 13.43
CA VAL A 550 20.16 27.16 14.01
C VAL A 550 19.98 28.51 13.36
N ASN A 551 20.04 29.58 14.15
CA ASN A 551 19.96 30.94 13.64
C ASN A 551 21.35 31.57 13.67
N GLU A 552 21.83 32.00 12.52
CA GLU A 552 23.02 32.85 12.41
C GLU A 552 22.64 34.31 12.40
N VAL A 553 23.27 35.09 13.26
CA VAL A 553 23.01 36.51 13.45
C VAL A 553 24.28 37.29 13.09
N ASP A 554 24.18 38.06 12.01
CA ASP A 554 25.18 39.02 11.58
C ASP A 554 24.80 40.39 12.14
N THR A 555 25.67 41.00 12.94
CA THR A 555 25.41 42.30 13.58
C THR A 555 26.45 43.32 13.13
N VAL A 556 26.01 44.42 12.53
CA VAL A 556 26.87 45.54 12.11
C VAL A 556 26.52 46.77 12.94
N THR A 557 27.49 47.26 13.71
CA THR A 557 27.32 48.42 14.62
C THR A 557 28.31 49.53 14.29
N PRO A 558 27.92 50.81 14.38
CA PRO A 558 28.85 51.94 14.24
C PRO A 558 29.70 52.11 15.51
N ASN A 559 30.97 52.51 15.33
CA ASN A 559 31.93 52.70 16.42
C ASN A 559 31.75 54.05 17.17
N SER A 560 31.00 54.98 16.60
CA SER A 560 30.67 56.28 17.21
C SER A 560 29.30 56.78 16.75
N GLY A 561 28.67 57.64 17.56
CA GLY A 561 27.33 58.17 17.27
C GLY A 561 27.25 59.12 16.07
N ASP A 562 28.39 59.51 15.50
CA ASP A 562 28.46 60.35 14.29
C ASP A 562 28.53 59.50 13.00
N VAL A 563 28.63 58.17 13.12
CA VAL A 563 28.70 57.24 11.99
C VAL A 563 27.33 56.59 11.79
N VAL A 564 26.91 56.50 10.53
CA VAL A 564 25.71 55.75 10.12
C VAL A 564 26.10 54.58 9.21
N ILE A 565 25.45 53.45 9.40
CA ILE A 565 25.57 52.27 8.54
C ILE A 565 24.63 52.46 7.36
N LYS A 566 25.18 52.55 6.14
CA LYS A 566 24.40 52.67 4.91
C LYS A 566 24.06 51.29 4.37
N LEU A 567 22.79 51.10 4.01
CA LEU A 567 22.27 49.85 3.45
C LEU A 567 22.07 49.91 1.93
N THR A 568 22.54 50.97 1.29
CA THR A 568 22.36 51.20 -0.17
C THR A 568 22.97 50.11 -1.05
N ASP A 569 24.00 49.43 -0.56
CA ASP A 569 24.67 48.33 -1.28
C ASP A 569 24.14 46.94 -0.85
N ASN A 570 23.10 46.91 -0.01
CA ASN A 570 22.44 45.69 0.45
C ASN A 570 20.90 45.81 0.35
N PRO A 571 20.34 45.64 -0.86
CA PRO A 571 18.91 45.83 -1.11
C PRO A 571 18.03 44.87 -0.30
N THR A 572 18.50 43.67 0.01
CA THR A 572 17.77 42.67 0.82
C THR A 572 17.57 43.16 2.24
N VAL A 573 18.64 43.61 2.90
CA VAL A 573 18.55 44.12 4.27
C VAL A 573 17.78 45.44 4.33
N GLN A 574 17.94 46.30 3.32
CA GLN A 574 17.13 47.51 3.17
C GLN A 574 15.64 47.20 3.02
N ALA A 575 15.27 46.19 2.23
CA ALA A 575 13.88 45.78 2.03
C ALA A 575 13.24 45.25 3.31
N LEU A 576 13.99 44.48 4.12
CA LEU A 576 13.50 43.90 5.37
C LEU A 576 13.42 44.92 6.52
N THR A 577 14.40 45.83 6.61
CA THR A 577 14.43 46.86 7.66
C THR A 577 13.56 48.08 7.34
N GLY A 578 13.26 48.32 6.07
CA GLY A 578 12.50 49.49 5.60
C GLY A 578 13.28 50.81 5.65
N VAL A 579 14.58 50.80 5.97
CA VAL A 579 15.42 52.00 6.09
C VAL A 579 16.64 51.92 5.16
N SER A 580 17.13 53.07 4.68
CA SER A 580 18.35 53.14 3.86
C SER A 580 19.64 53.29 4.68
N GLU A 581 19.52 53.68 5.94
CA GLU A 581 20.64 53.88 6.86
C GLU A 581 20.20 53.68 8.32
N SER A 582 21.16 53.34 9.19
CA SER A 582 20.95 53.18 10.63
C SER A 582 22.10 53.79 11.43
N ALA A 583 21.76 54.57 12.47
CA ALA A 583 22.72 55.15 13.41
C ALA A 583 23.04 54.23 14.61
N THR A 584 22.22 53.20 14.84
CA THR A 584 22.39 52.24 15.95
C THR A 584 23.02 50.92 15.48
N GLY A 585 22.95 50.66 14.18
CA GLY A 585 23.38 49.41 13.57
C GLY A 585 22.23 48.57 13.05
N VAL A 586 22.56 47.41 12.50
CA VAL A 586 21.62 46.48 11.85
C VAL A 586 22.01 45.05 12.18
N SER A 587 21.01 44.22 12.43
CA SER A 587 21.16 42.78 12.61
C SER A 587 20.43 42.05 11.48
N SER A 588 21.07 41.04 10.89
CA SER A 588 20.47 40.13 9.91
C SER A 588 20.50 38.72 10.49
N THR A 589 19.36 38.03 10.46
CA THR A 589 19.23 36.65 10.93
C THR A 589 19.00 35.72 9.76
N PHE A 590 19.83 34.70 9.65
CA PHE A 590 19.69 33.58 8.72
C PHE A 590 19.20 32.36 9.50
N ALA A 591 18.27 31.62 8.93
CA ALA A 591 17.81 30.34 9.47
C ALA A 591 18.49 29.21 8.70
N ASP A 592 19.15 28.34 9.44
CA ASP A 592 19.75 27.12 8.94
C ASP A 592 18.91 25.93 9.41
N GLN A 593 18.38 25.18 8.46
CA GLN A 593 17.71 23.90 8.74
C GLN A 593 18.72 22.80 8.50
N LEU A 594 19.07 22.07 9.56
CA LEU A 594 20.17 21.12 9.56
C LEU A 594 19.64 19.72 9.88
N PHE A 595 20.09 18.73 9.12
CA PHE A 595 19.77 17.32 9.32
C PHE A 595 21.02 16.57 9.72
N PHE A 596 21.00 15.92 10.87
CA PHE A 596 22.11 15.16 11.41
C PHE A 596 21.74 13.70 11.60
N TYR A 597 22.72 12.82 11.46
CA TYR A 597 22.69 11.51 12.10
C TYR A 597 23.37 11.61 13.46
N VAL A 598 22.63 11.32 14.53
CA VAL A 598 23.12 11.32 15.91
C VAL A 598 23.22 9.87 16.40
N PRO A 599 24.42 9.35 16.67
CA PRO A 599 24.60 7.98 17.16
C PRO A 599 24.06 7.78 18.58
N ALA A 600 23.77 6.52 18.90
CA ALA A 600 23.41 6.09 20.25
C ALA A 600 24.49 6.47 21.29
N GLN A 601 24.07 6.69 22.52
CA GLN A 601 24.98 6.88 23.65
C GLN A 601 25.90 5.66 23.79
N GLY A 602 27.22 5.91 23.90
CA GLY A 602 28.23 4.85 24.01
C GLY A 602 28.76 4.34 22.66
N SER A 603 28.22 4.82 21.53
CA SER A 603 28.85 4.62 20.22
C SER A 603 30.18 5.37 20.12
N SER A 604 31.13 4.82 19.36
CA SER A 604 32.37 5.51 19.00
C SER A 604 32.22 6.43 17.78
N GLU A 605 31.09 6.36 17.09
CA GLU A 605 30.79 7.19 15.94
C GLU A 605 30.57 8.66 16.33
N LYS A 606 30.83 9.56 15.38
CA LYS A 606 30.60 11.00 15.52
C LYS A 606 29.27 11.38 14.89
N ILE A 607 28.73 12.53 15.30
CA ILE A 607 27.54 13.12 14.69
C ILE A 607 27.91 13.54 13.27
N ARG A 608 27.12 13.10 12.28
CA ARG A 608 27.35 13.39 10.85
C ARG A 608 26.29 14.36 10.35
N LEU A 609 26.68 15.42 9.67
CA LEU A 609 25.75 16.29 8.97
C LEU A 609 25.31 15.60 7.68
N LEU A 610 24.01 15.40 7.50
CA LEU A 610 23.41 14.73 6.35
C LEU A 610 23.03 15.73 5.25
N GLY A 611 22.49 16.89 5.64
CA GLY A 611 21.99 17.89 4.71
C GLY A 611 21.64 19.20 5.39
N TYR A 612 21.53 20.26 4.61
CA TYR A 612 21.17 21.57 5.11
C TYR A 612 20.46 22.44 4.07
N THR A 613 19.77 23.47 4.54
CA THR A 613 19.48 24.68 3.75
C THR A 613 19.68 25.90 4.65
N SER A 614 19.99 27.05 4.05
CA SER A 614 20.24 28.29 4.76
C SER A 614 19.63 29.45 3.98
N ASN A 615 18.74 30.20 4.62
CA ASN A 615 18.06 31.35 4.01
C ASN A 615 17.95 32.50 4.99
N ILE A 616 17.90 33.74 4.46
CA ILE A 616 17.65 34.91 5.31
C ILE A 616 16.23 34.83 5.88
N LEU A 617 16.11 34.98 7.20
CA LEU A 617 14.86 34.97 7.92
C LEU A 617 14.38 36.39 8.23
N GLU A 618 15.29 37.26 8.63
CA GLU A 618 14.92 38.60 9.10
C GLU A 618 16.09 39.59 9.00
N ALA A 619 15.79 40.89 8.92
CA ALA A 619 16.75 41.93 9.28
C ALA A 619 16.06 43.07 10.06
N LYS A 620 16.74 43.60 11.08
CA LYS A 620 16.21 44.63 11.99
C LYS A 620 17.24 45.73 12.28
N VAL A 621 16.75 46.93 12.52
CA VAL A 621 17.53 48.03 13.11
C VAL A 621 17.67 47.78 14.62
N LEU A 622 18.85 48.07 15.18
CA LEU A 622 19.17 47.87 16.60
C LEU A 622 18.62 48.96 17.52
#